data_AF-A0A7R8X3J6-F1
#
_entry.id   AF-A0A7R8X3J6-F1
#
_cell.length_a   1.000
_cell.length_b   1.000
_cell.length_c   1.000
_cell.angle_alpha   90.00
_cell.angle_beta   90.00
_cell.angle_gamma   90.00
#
_symmetry.space_group_name_H-M   'P 1'
#
loop_
_entity.id
_entity.type
_entity.pdbx_description
1 polymer ?
#
loop_
_entity_poly.entity_id
_entity_poly.type
_entity_poly.pdbx_seq_one_letter_code
_entity_poly.pdbx_strand_id
1 'polypeptide(L)'
;MRFDVITLFPELVEQIVSCGVVQRAHRAGLFQLQSWNPRDYSRDVHRTVDDRPYGGGPGMLMLYQPLLDALNAAMQGRPRAAVKVIYLSPQGRLLQQDAVNCFTQEKNDLVLIAGRYEGIDERFIEAHVDEE
;
A
#
# COMPACT_ATOMS: atom_id res chain seq x y z
N MET A 1 15.95 3.47 3.06
CA MET A 1 14.74 2.67 2.80
C MET A 1 13.54 3.57 2.99
N ARG A 2 12.67 3.64 1.99
CA ARG A 2 11.43 4.38 2.04
C ARG A 2 10.24 3.42 2.05
N PHE A 3 9.23 3.74 2.84
CA PHE A 3 7.95 3.05 2.89
C PHE A 3 6.87 3.98 2.38
N ASP A 4 6.14 3.53 1.37
CA ASP A 4 4.95 4.19 0.85
C ASP A 4 3.73 3.32 1.20
N VAL A 5 2.71 3.88 1.83
CA VAL A 5 1.51 3.13 2.22
C VAL A 5 0.31 3.66 1.47
N ILE A 6 -0.28 2.82 0.61
CA ILE A 6 -1.51 3.14 -0.10
C ILE A 6 -2.68 2.74 0.79
N THR A 7 -3.41 3.72 1.33
CA THR A 7 -4.45 3.50 2.35
C THR A 7 -5.54 4.56 2.27
N LEU A 8 -6.79 4.18 2.58
CA LEU A 8 -7.88 5.15 2.74
C LEU A 8 -7.80 5.95 4.04
N PHE A 9 -6.90 5.60 4.96
CA PHE A 9 -6.74 6.18 6.29
C PHE A 9 -5.27 6.56 6.56
N PRO A 10 -4.73 7.56 5.86
CA PRO A 10 -3.34 7.98 6.00
C PRO A 10 -3.00 8.39 7.44
N GLU A 11 -3.92 9.05 8.14
CA GLU A 11 -3.70 9.55 9.50
C GLU A 11 -3.36 8.42 10.48
N LEU A 12 -3.97 7.22 10.30
CA LEU A 12 -3.67 6.04 11.11
C LEU A 12 -2.22 5.58 10.92
N VAL A 13 -1.74 5.61 9.69
CA VAL A 13 -0.37 5.21 9.33
C VAL A 13 0.64 6.23 9.86
N GLU A 14 0.33 7.51 9.74
CA GLU A 14 1.18 8.59 10.24
C GLU A 14 1.36 8.54 11.77
N GLN A 15 0.37 8.02 12.52
CA GLN A 15 0.53 7.79 13.95
C GLN A 15 1.62 6.77 14.30
N ILE A 16 2.00 5.86 13.38
CA ILE A 16 3.03 4.86 13.66
C ILE A 16 4.40 5.53 13.94
N VAL A 17 4.67 6.68 13.33
CA VAL A 17 5.91 7.44 13.54
C VAL A 17 5.81 8.47 14.67
N SER A 18 4.72 8.47 15.45
CA SER A 18 4.48 9.46 16.51
C SER A 18 5.04 9.05 17.88
N CYS A 19 5.41 7.78 18.09
CA CYS A 19 5.97 7.31 19.35
C CYS A 19 7.01 6.17 19.23
N GLY A 20 7.72 5.91 20.32
CA GLY A 20 8.57 4.74 20.49
C GLY A 20 9.83 4.70 19.61
N VAL A 21 10.29 3.48 19.31
CA VAL A 21 11.52 3.24 18.53
C VAL A 21 11.37 3.70 17.07
N VAL A 22 10.16 3.62 16.52
CA VAL A 22 9.86 4.00 15.14
C VAL A 22 9.96 5.51 14.97
N GLN A 23 9.39 6.30 15.88
CA GLN A 23 9.55 7.75 15.89
C GLN A 23 11.02 8.16 15.94
N ARG A 24 11.82 7.53 16.81
CA ARG A 24 13.24 7.84 16.95
C ARG A 24 14.00 7.58 15.63
N ALA A 25 13.73 6.45 14.98
CA ALA A 25 14.34 6.11 13.70
C ALA A 25 13.90 7.07 12.57
N HIS A 26 12.63 7.49 12.55
CA HIS A 26 12.12 8.47 11.60
C HIS A 26 12.78 9.84 11.80
N ARG A 27 12.87 10.34 13.06
CA ARG A 27 13.55 11.61 13.39
C ARG A 27 15.04 11.59 13.07
N ALA A 28 15.68 10.43 13.17
CA ALA A 28 17.08 10.24 12.80
C ALA A 28 17.28 10.06 11.27
N GLY A 29 16.22 10.07 10.48
CA GLY A 29 16.29 9.93 9.02
C GLY A 29 16.70 8.53 8.54
N LEU A 30 16.55 7.50 9.39
CA LEU A 30 16.95 6.12 9.04
C LEU A 30 16.00 5.50 8.01
N PHE A 31 14.76 5.98 7.95
CA PHE A 31 13.78 5.62 6.94
C PHE A 31 12.85 6.81 6.66
N GLN A 32 12.09 6.71 5.57
CA GLN A 32 11.03 7.65 5.21
C GLN A 32 9.69 6.91 5.19
N LEU A 33 8.61 7.58 5.61
CA LEU A 33 7.25 7.08 5.51
C LEU A 33 6.40 8.12 4.78
N GLN A 34 5.65 7.67 3.77
CA GLN A 34 4.67 8.49 3.08
C GLN A 34 3.39 7.68 2.86
N SER A 35 2.24 8.31 3.01
CA SER A 35 0.95 7.70 2.74
C SER A 35 0.29 8.31 1.50
N TRP A 36 -0.47 7.49 0.79
CA TRP A 36 -1.13 7.82 -0.47
C TRP A 36 -2.58 7.40 -0.36
N ASN A 37 -3.52 8.35 -0.46
CA ASN A 37 -4.94 8.05 -0.32
C ASN A 37 -5.59 7.90 -1.71
N PRO A 38 -6.07 6.69 -2.09
CA PRO A 38 -6.81 6.49 -3.34
C PRO A 38 -7.95 7.49 -3.58
N ARG A 39 -8.56 8.04 -2.53
CA ARG A 39 -9.60 9.09 -2.67
C ARG A 39 -9.11 10.32 -3.41
N ASP A 40 -7.83 10.68 -3.30
CA ASP A 40 -7.26 11.83 -3.99
C ASP A 40 -7.06 11.60 -5.48
N TYR A 41 -7.21 10.37 -5.95
CA TYR A 41 -7.04 9.94 -7.34
C TYR A 41 -8.35 9.49 -8.01
N SER A 42 -9.46 9.58 -7.29
CA SER A 42 -10.79 9.38 -7.83
C SER A 42 -11.19 10.52 -8.78
N ARG A 43 -12.12 10.26 -9.71
CA ARG A 43 -12.52 11.22 -10.77
C ARG A 43 -13.88 11.86 -10.54
N ASP A 44 -14.67 11.31 -9.62
CA ASP A 44 -16.00 11.79 -9.29
C ASP A 44 -15.97 12.76 -8.09
N VAL A 45 -17.02 13.58 -7.98
CA VAL A 45 -17.13 14.61 -6.94
C VAL A 45 -17.20 14.01 -5.52
N HIS A 46 -17.70 12.78 -5.38
CA HIS A 46 -17.83 12.11 -4.08
C HIS A 46 -16.58 11.36 -3.66
N ARG A 47 -15.54 11.38 -4.49
CA ARG A 47 -14.29 10.66 -4.30
C ARG A 47 -14.47 9.17 -4.01
N THR A 48 -15.22 8.52 -4.90
CA THR A 48 -15.59 7.12 -4.78
C THR A 48 -14.37 6.23 -5.01
N VAL A 49 -14.21 5.22 -4.17
CA VAL A 49 -13.04 4.31 -4.17
C VAL A 49 -13.45 2.84 -4.13
N ASP A 50 -14.74 2.56 -4.17
CA ASP A 50 -15.32 1.23 -4.08
C ASP A 50 -16.45 1.05 -5.09
N ASP A 51 -16.66 -0.19 -5.53
CA ASP A 51 -17.79 -0.57 -6.38
C ASP A 51 -18.22 -2.01 -6.08
N ARG A 52 -19.40 -2.37 -6.57
CA ARG A 52 -20.00 -3.69 -6.34
C ARG A 52 -19.21 -4.78 -7.07
N PRO A 53 -19.03 -5.96 -6.46
CA PRO A 53 -18.37 -7.07 -7.12
C PRO A 53 -19.19 -7.58 -8.31
N TYR A 54 -18.51 -7.87 -9.42
CA TYR A 54 -19.11 -8.64 -10.51
C TYR A 54 -19.53 -10.02 -9.99
N GLY A 55 -20.72 -10.49 -10.40
CA GLY A 55 -21.32 -11.72 -9.86
C GLY A 55 -22.20 -11.50 -8.63
N GLY A 56 -22.21 -10.29 -8.05
CA GLY A 56 -23.02 -9.96 -6.88
C GLY A 56 -22.42 -10.48 -5.57
N GLY A 57 -23.26 -10.63 -4.54
CA GLY A 57 -22.83 -10.89 -3.16
C GLY A 57 -22.87 -9.62 -2.29
N PRO A 58 -22.69 -9.77 -0.97
CA PRO A 58 -22.58 -8.64 -0.06
C PRO A 58 -21.24 -7.93 -0.22
N GLY A 59 -21.15 -6.69 0.27
CA GLY A 59 -19.90 -5.94 0.32
C GLY A 59 -19.54 -5.21 -0.97
N MET A 60 -18.34 -4.62 -0.97
CA MET A 60 -17.79 -3.80 -2.04
C MET A 60 -16.32 -4.18 -2.25
N LEU A 61 -15.77 -3.92 -3.43
CA LEU A 61 -14.34 -4.03 -3.72
C LEU A 61 -13.76 -2.65 -4.00
N MET A 62 -12.49 -2.44 -3.67
CA MET A 62 -11.82 -1.21 -4.07
C MET A 62 -11.72 -1.09 -5.59
N LEU A 63 -11.98 0.13 -6.09
CA LEU A 63 -11.86 0.45 -7.50
C LEU A 63 -10.40 0.35 -7.98
N TYR A 64 -10.22 -0.26 -9.16
CA TYR A 64 -8.92 -0.42 -9.80
C TYR A 64 -8.22 0.92 -10.10
N GLN A 65 -8.95 1.89 -10.68
CA GLN A 65 -8.35 3.14 -11.17
C GLN A 65 -7.76 4.03 -10.06
N PRO A 66 -8.48 4.36 -8.96
CA PRO A 66 -7.91 5.21 -7.92
C PRO A 66 -6.72 4.55 -7.23
N LEU A 67 -6.73 3.22 -7.11
CA LEU A 67 -5.63 2.45 -6.55
C LEU A 67 -4.39 2.48 -7.47
N LEU A 68 -4.59 2.30 -8.78
CA LEU A 68 -3.51 2.39 -9.77
C LEU A 68 -2.88 3.78 -9.82
N ASP A 69 -3.70 4.82 -9.82
CA ASP A 69 -3.19 6.19 -9.88
C ASP A 69 -2.44 6.57 -8.59
N ALA A 70 -2.89 6.09 -7.43
CA ALA A 70 -2.14 6.21 -6.17
C ALA A 70 -0.80 5.46 -6.21
N LEU A 71 -0.77 4.24 -6.76
CA LEU A 71 0.46 3.46 -6.93
C LEU A 71 1.44 4.16 -7.88
N ASN A 72 0.96 4.65 -9.02
CA ASN A 72 1.77 5.38 -9.98
C ASN A 72 2.38 6.65 -9.36
N ALA A 73 1.59 7.39 -8.57
CA ALA A 73 2.07 8.55 -7.84
C ALA A 73 3.12 8.17 -6.79
N ALA A 74 2.90 7.08 -6.04
CA ALA A 74 3.89 6.55 -5.12
C ALA A 74 5.20 6.25 -5.83
N MET A 75 5.15 5.59 -6.98
CA MET A 75 6.34 5.15 -7.72
C MET A 75 7.03 6.24 -8.55
N GLN A 76 6.45 7.45 -8.61
CA GLN A 76 6.93 8.51 -9.50
C GLN A 76 8.41 8.85 -9.28
N GLY A 77 9.17 8.89 -10.37
CA GLY A 77 10.60 9.22 -10.35
C GLY A 77 11.51 8.10 -9.84
N ARG A 78 10.99 6.89 -9.60
CA ARG A 78 11.78 5.73 -9.15
C ARG A 78 11.80 4.61 -10.19
N PRO A 79 12.94 3.93 -10.40
CA PRO A 79 12.98 2.73 -11.24
C PRO A 79 12.12 1.61 -10.64
N ARG A 80 11.36 0.88 -11.47
CA ARG A 80 10.51 -0.24 -11.01
C ARG A 80 11.29 -1.27 -10.18
N ALA A 81 12.50 -1.62 -10.61
CA ALA A 81 13.35 -2.60 -9.94
C ALA A 81 13.82 -2.17 -8.53
N ALA A 82 13.71 -0.88 -8.19
CA ALA A 82 14.08 -0.37 -6.88
C ALA A 82 12.93 -0.47 -5.86
N VAL A 83 11.70 -0.75 -6.30
CA VAL A 83 10.50 -0.74 -5.47
C VAL A 83 9.83 -2.11 -5.49
N LYS A 84 9.54 -2.65 -4.30
CA LYS A 84 8.77 -3.87 -4.11
C LYS A 84 7.36 -3.51 -3.64
N VAL A 85 6.35 -3.94 -4.39
CA VAL A 85 4.93 -3.67 -4.12
C VAL A 85 4.31 -4.86 -3.41
N ILE A 86 3.85 -4.66 -2.18
CA ILE A 86 3.33 -5.72 -1.31
C ILE A 86 1.86 -5.43 -1.00
N TYR A 87 0.98 -6.40 -1.22
CA TYR A 87 -0.42 -6.31 -0.81
C TYR A 87 -0.62 -7.07 0.51
N LEU A 88 -1.08 -6.36 1.54
CA LEU A 88 -1.30 -6.98 2.85
C LEU A 88 -2.63 -7.74 2.86
N SER A 89 -2.54 -9.06 2.74
CA SER A 89 -3.66 -9.96 2.47
C SER A 89 -3.65 -11.18 3.40
N PRO A 90 -4.81 -11.66 3.89
CA PRO A 90 -4.90 -12.94 4.60
C PRO A 90 -4.50 -14.16 3.74
N GLN A 91 -4.59 -14.03 2.41
CA GLN A 91 -4.17 -15.04 1.44
C GLN A 91 -2.65 -15.04 1.23
N GLY A 92 -1.97 -13.99 1.69
CA GLY A 92 -0.54 -13.80 1.58
C GLY A 92 0.29 -14.74 2.45
N ARG A 93 1.60 -14.68 2.24
CA ARG A 93 2.57 -15.42 3.01
C ARG A 93 2.57 -14.92 4.46
N LEU A 94 2.46 -15.84 5.41
CA LEU A 94 2.60 -15.52 6.83
C LEU A 94 3.94 -14.83 7.11
N LEU A 95 3.88 -13.61 7.65
CA LEU A 95 5.07 -12.85 7.98
C LEU A 95 5.83 -13.49 9.14
N GLN A 96 7.10 -13.80 8.90
CA GLN A 96 8.04 -14.34 9.88
C GLN A 96 9.31 -13.50 9.93
N GLN A 97 10.11 -13.66 10.98
CA GLN A 97 11.33 -12.86 11.19
C GLN A 97 12.31 -12.94 10.02
N ASP A 98 12.41 -14.10 9.36
CA ASP A 98 13.29 -14.27 8.21
C ASP A 98 12.87 -13.41 7.02
N ALA A 99 11.56 -13.24 6.79
CA ALA A 99 11.05 -12.35 5.74
C ALA A 99 11.39 -10.88 6.03
N VAL A 100 11.28 -10.47 7.30
CA VAL A 100 11.69 -9.11 7.73
C VAL A 100 13.18 -8.90 7.46
N ASN A 101 14.02 -9.88 7.75
CA ASN A 101 15.45 -9.82 7.47
C ASN A 101 15.73 -9.71 5.96
N CYS A 102 15.03 -10.49 5.12
CA CYS A 102 15.13 -10.40 3.66
C CYS A 102 14.84 -8.98 3.15
N PHE A 103 13.75 -8.35 3.59
CA PHE A 103 13.42 -6.98 3.17
C PHE A 103 14.54 -5.98 3.51
N THR A 104 15.20 -6.13 4.67
CA THR A 104 16.33 -5.25 5.03
C THR A 104 17.59 -5.49 4.20
N GLN A 105 17.82 -6.71 3.72
CA GLN A 105 18.98 -7.07 2.89
C GLN A 105 18.80 -6.64 1.43
N GLU A 106 17.59 -6.81 0.90
CA GLU A 106 17.19 -6.39 -0.45
C GLU A 106 17.33 -4.87 -0.65
N LYS A 107 17.15 -4.10 0.44
CA LYS A 107 17.26 -2.62 0.45
C LYS A 107 16.35 -1.92 -0.57
N ASN A 108 15.33 -2.61 -1.07
CA ASN A 108 14.28 -2.02 -1.88
C ASN A 108 13.47 -1.01 -1.06
N ASP A 109 12.95 0.00 -1.74
CA ASP A 109 11.81 0.75 -1.19
C ASP A 109 10.57 -0.14 -1.23
N LEU A 110 9.70 0.00 -0.24
CA LEU A 110 8.50 -0.81 -0.14
C LEU A 110 7.26 0.05 -0.36
N VAL A 111 6.37 -0.39 -1.25
CA VAL A 111 5.00 0.10 -1.34
C VAL A 111 4.09 -0.94 -0.70
N LEU A 112 3.37 -0.55 0.34
CA LEU A 112 2.43 -1.42 1.06
C LEU A 112 0.99 -1.01 0.71
N ILE A 113 0.21 -1.93 0.15
CA ILE A 113 -1.20 -1.70 -0.17
C ILE A 113 -2.05 -2.19 0.99
N ALA A 114 -2.77 -1.28 1.63
CA ALA A 114 -3.72 -1.57 2.70
C ALA A 114 -5.14 -1.66 2.12
N GLY A 115 -5.55 -2.88 1.78
CA GLY A 115 -6.89 -3.17 1.27
C GLY A 115 -8.00 -2.81 2.27
N ARG A 116 -9.20 -2.53 1.74
CA ARG A 116 -10.42 -2.27 2.49
C ARG A 116 -11.61 -2.98 1.83
N TYR A 117 -12.75 -2.94 2.51
CA TYR A 117 -13.98 -3.62 2.08
C TYR A 117 -13.74 -5.14 1.98
N GLU A 118 -14.24 -5.81 0.94
CA GLU A 118 -14.00 -7.24 0.70
C GLU A 118 -12.64 -7.50 0.03
N GLY A 119 -11.89 -6.44 -0.35
CA GLY A 119 -10.58 -6.56 -0.98
C GLY A 119 -10.38 -5.59 -2.15
N ILE A 120 -9.40 -5.92 -2.99
CA ILE A 120 -9.06 -5.19 -4.22
C ILE A 120 -9.32 -6.08 -5.44
N ASP A 121 -9.40 -5.48 -6.62
CA ASP A 121 -9.60 -6.22 -7.86
C ASP A 121 -8.41 -7.14 -8.17
N GLU A 122 -8.66 -8.42 -8.45
CA GLU A 122 -7.62 -9.43 -8.71
C GLU A 122 -6.67 -9.02 -9.84
N ARG A 123 -7.16 -8.33 -10.88
CA ARG A 123 -6.33 -7.87 -12.00
C ARG A 123 -5.32 -6.81 -11.57
N PHE A 124 -5.58 -6.13 -10.45
CA PHE A 124 -4.62 -5.23 -9.85
C PHE A 124 -3.47 -6.02 -9.22
N ILE A 125 -3.80 -7.09 -8.51
CA ILE A 125 -2.84 -7.98 -7.86
C ILE A 125 -1.92 -8.58 -8.93
N GLU A 126 -2.49 -9.24 -9.94
CA GLU A 126 -1.74 -9.89 -11.02
C GLU A 126 -0.81 -8.94 -11.78
N ALA A 127 -1.23 -7.68 -11.98
CA ALA A 127 -0.49 -6.73 -12.80
C ALA A 127 0.57 -5.94 -12.03
N HIS A 128 0.36 -5.69 -10.73
CA HIS A 128 1.12 -4.67 -10.00
C HIS A 128 1.72 -5.12 -8.68
N VAL A 129 1.25 -6.22 -8.10
CA VAL A 129 1.72 -6.73 -6.79
C VAL A 129 2.85 -7.73 -7.00
N ASP A 130 3.96 -7.55 -6.28
CA ASP A 130 5.11 -8.46 -6.31
C ASP A 130 4.98 -9.60 -5.29
N GLU A 131 4.36 -9.33 -4.14
CA GLU A 131 4.20 -10.28 -3.03
C GLU A 131 2.92 -9.97 -2.23
N GLU A 132 2.23 -11.02 -1.76
CA GLU A 132 1.16 -10.94 -0.77
C GLU A 132 1.63 -11.51 0.58
#